data_AF-A0A925SMF2-F1
#
_entry.id   AF-A0A925SMF2-F1
#
_cell.length_a   1.000
_cell.length_b   1.000
_cell.length_c   1.000
_cell.angle_alpha   90.00
_cell.angle_beta   90.00
_cell.angle_gamma   90.00
#
_symmetry.space_group_name_H-M   'P 1'
#
loop_
_entity.id
_entity.type
_entity.pdbx_description
1 polymer ?
#
loop_
_entity_poly.entity_id
_entity_poly.type
_entity_poly.pdbx_seq_one_letter_code
_entity_poly.pdbx_strand_id
1 'polypeptide(L)'
;MALILLDVDFFKLYNDTYGHVAGEEFAIILPGTDQAGAVRVGERILMQVRELAIRHEMSPVDEFVTVSLGIAAVIPASYFTPEMLIIAADQALYQVKNSGRNQLQLAGKRDSDSST
;
A
#
# COMPACT_ATOMS: atom_id res chain seq x y z
N MET A 1 11.89 -9.14 -5.74
CA MET A 1 10.44 -9.22 -6.02
C MET A 1 9.76 -8.35 -5.00
N ALA A 2 8.79 -7.55 -5.42
CA ALA A 2 8.02 -6.72 -4.52
C ALA A 2 6.52 -6.91 -4.70
N LEU A 3 5.77 -6.60 -3.65
CA LEU A 3 4.32 -6.53 -3.59
C LEU A 3 3.95 -5.16 -3.02
N ILE A 4 2.98 -4.51 -3.66
CA ILE A 4 2.33 -3.32 -3.12
C ILE A 4 0.87 -3.69 -2.87
N LEU A 5 0.42 -3.48 -1.64
CA LEU A 5 -1.00 -3.45 -1.30
C LEU A 5 -1.44 -2.00 -1.19
N LEU A 6 -2.59 -1.68 -1.78
CA LEU A 6 -3.15 -0.33 -1.84
C LEU A 6 -4.61 -0.35 -1.40
N ASP A 7 -4.98 0.70 -0.67
CA ASP A 7 -6.34 1.01 -0.22
C ASP A 7 -6.72 2.43 -0.64
N VAL A 8 -7.94 2.62 -1.14
CA VAL A 8 -8.47 3.96 -1.40
C VAL A 8 -8.98 4.57 -0.09
N ASP A 9 -8.46 5.75 0.26
CA ASP A 9 -8.70 6.35 1.57
C ASP A 9 -10.15 6.80 1.73
N PHE A 10 -10.81 6.28 2.77
CA PHE A 10 -12.20 6.60 3.13
C PHE A 10 -13.25 6.33 2.04
N PHE A 11 -12.94 5.44 1.09
CA PHE A 11 -13.84 5.13 -0.02
C PHE A 11 -15.12 4.39 0.42
N LYS A 12 -15.10 3.62 1.53
CA LYS A 12 -16.33 3.02 2.10
C LYS A 12 -17.45 4.03 2.32
N LEU A 13 -17.13 5.25 2.77
CA LEU A 13 -18.15 6.28 3.02
C LEU A 13 -18.84 6.72 1.72
N TYR A 14 -18.08 6.74 0.63
CA TYR A 14 -18.60 6.97 -0.71
C TYR A 14 -19.42 5.76 -1.20
N ASN A 15 -18.90 4.54 -1.02
CA ASN A 15 -19.50 3.31 -1.55
C ASN A 15 -20.78 2.85 -0.81
N ASP A 16 -20.88 3.13 0.49
CA ASP A 16 -22.07 2.84 1.31
C ASP A 16 -23.28 3.67 0.86
N THR A 17 -23.06 4.82 0.22
CA THR A 17 -24.12 5.62 -0.41
C THR A 17 -24.74 4.91 -1.62
N TYR A 18 -23.97 4.06 -2.31
CA TYR A 18 -24.37 3.41 -3.57
C TYR A 18 -24.47 1.88 -3.48
N GLY A 19 -24.31 1.28 -2.29
CA GLY A 19 -24.60 -0.13 -2.02
C GLY A 19 -23.54 -1.14 -2.42
N HIS A 20 -22.26 -0.75 -2.59
CA HIS A 20 -21.17 -1.67 -2.91
C HIS A 20 -20.28 -1.94 -1.69
N VAL A 21 -20.34 -3.17 -1.15
CA VAL A 21 -19.65 -3.56 0.10
C VAL A 21 -18.19 -4.00 -0.13
N ALA A 22 -17.77 -4.20 -1.38
CA ALA A 22 -16.44 -4.70 -1.74
C ALA A 22 -15.78 -3.83 -2.82
N GLY A 23 -14.44 -3.73 -2.78
CA GLY A 23 -13.65 -3.28 -3.95
C GLY A 23 -12.68 -2.11 -3.75
N GLU A 24 -12.24 -1.76 -2.54
CA GLU A 24 -11.28 -0.66 -2.33
C GLU A 24 -9.81 -1.12 -2.21
N GLU A 25 -9.56 -2.43 -2.16
CA GLU A 25 -8.23 -3.01 -1.95
C GLU A 25 -7.66 -3.58 -3.25
N PHE A 26 -6.41 -3.22 -3.56
CA PHE A 26 -5.69 -3.62 -4.76
C PHE A 26 -4.33 -4.20 -4.41
N ALA A 27 -3.85 -5.16 -5.21
CA ALA A 27 -2.53 -5.75 -5.07
C ALA A 27 -1.75 -5.62 -6.40
N ILE A 28 -0.49 -5.19 -6.31
CA ILE A 28 0.42 -5.05 -7.45
C ILE A 28 1.67 -5.89 -7.19
N ILE A 29 1.89 -6.91 -8.02
CA ILE A 29 3.09 -7.74 -7.97
C ILE A 29 4.12 -7.16 -8.93
N LEU A 30 5.35 -6.96 -8.45
CA LEU A 30 6.47 -6.40 -9.20
C LEU A 30 7.62 -7.43 -9.26
N PRO A 31 7.62 -8.34 -10.26
CA PRO A 31 8.72 -9.26 -10.50
C PRO A 31 10.02 -8.51 -10.82
N GLY A 32 11.17 -9.06 -10.42
CA GLY A 32 12.47 -8.45 -10.71
C GLY A 32 12.71 -7.06 -10.11
N THR A 33 11.79 -6.56 -9.29
CA THR A 33 11.86 -5.23 -8.70
C THR A 33 12.40 -5.33 -7.27
N ASP A 34 13.33 -4.43 -6.96
CA ASP A 34 13.92 -4.26 -5.64
C ASP A 34 13.10 -3.28 -4.80
N GLN A 35 13.58 -3.05 -3.58
CA GLN A 35 12.93 -2.16 -2.63
C GLN A 35 12.81 -0.72 -3.17
N ALA A 36 13.88 -0.17 -3.74
CA ALA A 36 13.89 1.19 -4.25
C ALA A 36 12.97 1.36 -5.48
N GLY A 37 12.95 0.38 -6.38
CA GLY A 37 12.05 0.36 -7.53
C GLY A 37 10.58 0.30 -7.12
N ALA A 38 10.25 -0.51 -6.11
CA ALA A 38 8.89 -0.61 -5.60
C ALA A 38 8.41 0.72 -4.98
N VAL A 39 9.28 1.39 -4.20
CA VAL A 39 8.97 2.72 -3.64
C VAL A 39 8.72 3.73 -4.76
N ARG A 40 9.57 3.81 -5.79
CA ARG A 40 9.34 4.72 -6.93
C ARG A 40 8.01 4.48 -7.63
N VAL A 41 7.60 3.21 -7.78
CA VAL A 41 6.28 2.86 -8.34
C VAL A 41 5.17 3.35 -7.40
N GLY A 42 5.30 3.15 -6.09
CA GLY A 42 4.35 3.62 -5.09
C GLY A 42 4.19 5.15 -5.06
N GLU A 43 5.30 5.89 -5.10
CA GLU A 43 5.30 7.36 -5.17
C GLU A 43 4.59 7.86 -6.44
N ARG A 44 4.84 7.21 -7.58
CA ARG A 44 4.15 7.53 -8.83
C ARG A 44 2.65 7.28 -8.74
N ILE A 45 2.23 6.20 -8.08
CA ILE A 45 0.79 5.92 -7.86
C ILE A 45 0.16 7.03 -6.99
N LEU A 46 0.79 7.42 -5.89
CA LEU A 46 0.30 8.51 -5.03
C LEU A 46 0.11 9.81 -5.84
N MET A 47 1.12 10.17 -6.63
CA MET A 47 1.08 11.36 -7.48
C MET A 47 -0.05 11.27 -8.51
N GLN A 48 -0.10 10.18 -9.28
CA GLN A 48 -1.06 10.02 -10.37
C GLN A 48 -2.50 9.97 -9.88
N VAL A 49 -2.77 9.35 -8.73
CA VAL A 49 -4.12 9.33 -8.15
C VAL A 49 -4.54 10.75 -7.73
N ARG A 50 -3.64 11.52 -7.08
CA ARG A 50 -3.92 12.91 -6.73
C ARG A 50 -4.16 13.79 -7.96
N GLU A 51 -3.41 13.58 -9.04
CA GLU A 51 -3.54 14.34 -10.30
C GLU A 51 -4.89 14.14 -11.00
N LEU A 52 -5.61 13.03 -10.71
CA LEU A 52 -6.96 12.84 -11.24
C LEU A 52 -7.96 13.87 -10.67
N ALA A 53 -7.65 14.50 -9.54
CA ALA A 53 -8.45 15.54 -8.89
C ALA A 53 -9.93 15.14 -8.70
N ILE A 54 -10.17 13.85 -8.40
CA ILE A 54 -11.51 13.33 -8.15
C ILE A 54 -11.95 13.82 -6.77
N ARG A 55 -13.01 14.63 -6.71
CA ARG A 55 -13.53 15.18 -5.45
C ARG A 55 -13.98 14.06 -4.51
N HIS A 56 -13.58 14.17 -3.25
CA HIS A 56 -13.97 13.30 -2.16
C HIS A 56 -14.41 14.15 -0.95
N GLU A 57 -15.50 14.92 -1.12
CA GLU A 57 -15.95 15.95 -0.16
C GLU A 57 -16.23 15.44 1.26
N MET A 58 -16.52 14.14 1.39
CA MET A 58 -16.78 13.50 2.67
C MET A 58 -15.51 12.92 3.33
N SER A 59 -14.32 13.09 2.71
CA SER A 59 -13.06 12.58 3.29
C SER A 59 -12.64 13.43 4.48
N PRO A 60 -12.18 12.81 5.56
CA PRO A 60 -11.39 13.51 6.57
C PRO A 60 -9.89 13.62 6.20
N VAL A 61 -9.43 13.04 5.08
CA VAL A 61 -8.01 13.01 4.69
C VAL A 61 -7.62 14.17 3.78
N ASP A 62 -8.36 14.33 2.68
CA ASP A 62 -8.10 15.32 1.62
C ASP A 62 -9.40 15.61 0.87
N GLU A 63 -9.53 16.78 0.25
CA GLU A 63 -10.71 17.12 -0.57
C GLU A 63 -10.80 16.28 -1.86
N PHE A 64 -9.72 15.59 -2.22
CA PHE A 64 -9.64 14.66 -3.33
C PHE A 64 -9.43 13.20 -2.89
N VAL A 65 -9.75 12.27 -3.79
CA VAL A 65 -9.45 10.85 -3.62
C VAL A 65 -7.94 10.66 -3.46
N THR A 66 -7.57 9.94 -2.41
CA THR A 66 -6.19 9.58 -2.10
C THR A 66 -6.09 8.09 -1.83
N VAL A 67 -4.86 7.57 -1.82
CA VAL A 67 -4.59 6.15 -1.60
C VAL A 67 -3.48 5.98 -0.57
N SER A 68 -3.58 4.88 0.17
CA SER A 68 -2.60 4.43 1.15
C SER A 68 -1.92 3.16 0.65
N LEU A 69 -0.59 3.07 0.77
CA LEU A 69 0.18 1.95 0.20
C LEU A 69 1.08 1.26 1.24
N GLY A 70 0.97 -0.06 1.34
CA GLY A 70 1.93 -0.91 2.03
C GLY A 70 2.81 -1.64 1.02
N ILE A 71 4.13 -1.49 1.15
CA ILE A 71 5.11 -2.08 0.23
C ILE A 71 5.92 -3.14 0.96
N ALA A 72 6.06 -4.32 0.38
CA ALA A 72 7.02 -5.32 0.82
C ALA A 72 7.90 -5.75 -0.36
N ALA A 73 9.21 -5.83 -0.13
CA ALA A 73 10.17 -6.23 -1.14
C ALA A 73 11.20 -7.19 -0.54
N VAL A 74 11.49 -8.27 -1.26
CA VAL A 74 12.43 -9.29 -0.84
C VAL A 74 13.28 -9.80 -1.99
N ILE A 75 14.50 -10.21 -1.66
CA ILE A 75 15.30 -11.09 -2.50
C ILE A 75 14.91 -12.51 -2.09
N PRO A 76 14.29 -13.31 -2.98
CA PRO A 76 13.85 -14.65 -2.62
C PRO A 76 15.06 -15.50 -2.20
N ALA A 77 15.09 -15.90 -0.93
CA ALA A 77 15.95 -16.96 -0.42
C ALA A 77 15.10 -18.21 -0.17
N SER A 78 15.74 -19.37 -0.02
CA SER A 78 15.07 -20.69 0.03
C SER A 78 13.99 -20.86 1.11
N TYR A 79 13.92 -19.95 2.09
CA TYR A 79 12.98 -19.97 3.22
C TYR A 79 11.81 -18.98 3.06
N PHE A 80 11.73 -18.23 1.96
CA PHE A 80 10.74 -17.17 1.81
C PHE A 80 9.47 -17.68 1.13
N THR A 81 8.31 -17.44 1.74
CA THR A 81 7.01 -17.80 1.15
C THR A 81 6.25 -16.56 0.68
N PRO A 82 5.36 -16.67 -0.34
CA PRO A 82 4.52 -15.56 -0.79
C PRO A 82 3.67 -14.94 0.32
N GLU A 83 3.19 -15.76 1.26
CA GLU A 83 2.37 -15.32 2.40
C GLU A 83 3.12 -14.35 3.30
N MET A 84 4.44 -14.55 3.50
CA MET A 84 5.27 -13.62 4.26
C MET A 84 5.33 -12.23 3.60
N LEU A 85 5.32 -12.18 2.25
CA LEU A 85 5.31 -10.90 1.52
C LEU A 85 3.98 -10.17 1.69
N ILE A 86 2.87 -10.92 1.63
CA ILE A 86 1.52 -10.39 1.84
C ILE A 86 1.38 -9.84 3.25
N ILE A 87 1.76 -10.61 4.27
CA ILE A 87 1.71 -10.18 5.68
C ILE A 87 2.55 -8.92 5.90
N ALA A 88 3.76 -8.85 5.32
CA ALA A 88 4.62 -7.69 5.46
C ALA A 88 4.02 -6.44 4.79
N ALA A 89 3.44 -6.59 3.58
CA ALA A 89 2.80 -5.48 2.88
C ALA A 89 1.54 -5.01 3.60
N ASP A 90 0.74 -5.93 4.15
CA ASP A 90 -0.47 -5.65 4.91
C ASP A 90 -0.15 -4.89 6.21
N GLN A 91 0.87 -5.33 6.94
CA GLN A 91 1.35 -4.61 8.14
C GLN A 91 1.82 -3.20 7.81
N ALA A 92 2.53 -3.01 6.69
CA ALA A 92 2.94 -1.69 6.24
C ALA A 92 1.72 -0.82 5.86
N LEU A 93 0.73 -1.39 5.16
CA LEU A 93 -0.50 -0.69 4.80
C LEU A 93 -1.31 -0.29 6.05
N TYR A 94 -1.40 -1.18 7.03
CA TYR A 94 -2.03 -0.90 8.31
C TYR A 94 -1.34 0.26 9.04
N GLN A 95 0.00 0.32 9.01
CA GLN A 95 0.73 1.45 9.60
C GLN A 95 0.40 2.76 8.88
N VAL A 96 0.31 2.77 7.55
CA VAL A 96 -0.12 3.95 6.78
C VAL A 96 -1.52 4.41 7.20
N LYS A 97 -2.48 3.47 7.29
CA LYS A 97 -3.87 3.76 7.66
C LYS A 97 -3.99 4.42 9.04
N ASN A 98 -3.05 4.15 9.94
CA ASN A 98 -3.02 4.71 11.31
C ASN A 98 -2.07 5.90 11.48
N SER A 99 -1.30 6.28 10.46
CA SER A 99 -0.30 7.37 10.52
C SER A 99 -0.69 8.58 9.67
N GLY A 100 -1.98 8.68 9.30
CA GLY A 100 -2.52 9.84 8.58
C GLY A 100 -2.86 9.59 7.11
N ARG A 101 -2.63 8.36 6.58
CA ARG A 101 -3.02 7.95 5.22
C ARG A 101 -2.33 8.76 4.11
N ASN A 102 -2.76 8.61 2.85
CA ASN A 102 -2.27 9.37 1.70
C ASN A 102 -0.73 9.35 1.56
N GLN A 103 -0.13 8.19 1.87
CA GLN A 103 1.30 7.98 1.88
C GLN A 103 1.62 6.50 1.63
N LEU A 104 2.90 6.18 1.58
CA LEU A 104 3.37 4.81 1.50
C LEU A 104 4.23 4.47 2.71
N GLN A 105 4.20 3.21 3.10
CA GLN A 105 5.11 2.63 4.08
C GLN A 105 5.75 1.40 3.48
N LEU A 106 7.04 1.26 3.74
CA LEU A 106 7.81 0.11 3.36
C LEU A 106 7.98 -0.80 4.57
N ALA A 107 7.71 -2.09 4.39
CA ALA A 107 7.88 -3.08 5.43
C ALA A 107 9.34 -3.05 5.93
N GLY A 108 9.50 -2.94 7.25
CA GLY A 108 10.82 -2.99 7.87
C GLY A 108 11.51 -4.32 7.56
N LYS A 109 12.83 -4.31 7.37
CA LYS A 109 13.61 -5.55 7.36
C LYS A 109 13.34 -6.26 8.69
N ARG A 110 12.88 -7.51 8.66
CA ARG A 110 13.10 -8.39 9.81
C ARG A 110 14.60 -8.66 9.85
N ASP A 111 15.26 -8.06 10.82
CA ASP A 111 16.65 -8.38 11.16
C ASP A 111 16.73 -9.89 11.44
N SER A 112 17.24 -10.62 10.47
CA SER A 112 17.86 -11.92 10.69
C SER A 112 19.37 -11.70 10.59
N ASP A 113 19.87 -10.86 11.49
CA ASP A 113 21.28 -10.74 11.86
C ASP A 113 21.36 -10.36 13.35
N SER A 114 20.86 -11.25 14.19
CA SER A 114 21.37 -11.40 15.56
C SER A 114 21.94 -12.81 15.68
N SER A 115 23.00 -13.08 14.92
CA SER A 115 24.01 -14.05 15.33
C SER A 115 25.06 -13.30 16.13
N THR A 116 25.05 -13.48 17.44
CA THR A 116 26.25 -13.53 18.28
C THR A 116 26.04 -14.64 19.28
#